data_AF-A0A7W7WSD0-F1
#
_entry.id   AF-A0A7W7WSD0-F1
#
_cell.length_a   1.000
_cell.length_b   1.000
_cell.length_c   1.000
_cell.angle_alpha   90.00
_cell.angle_beta   90.00
_cell.angle_gamma   90.00
#
_symmetry.space_group_name_H-M   'P 1'
#
loop_
_entity.id
_entity.type
_entity.pdbx_description
1 polymer ?
#
loop_
_entity_poly.entity_id
_entity_poly.type
_entity_poly.pdbx_seq_one_letter_code
_entity_poly.pdbx_strand_id
1 'polypeptide(L)'
;MDRYYRTAGSTRLSQQAAATEAYQGMMGASLNAEGAVHTVTVALAQNFSEMRFILSGMVSGDYAAVQARTGRDAQTLRNVCDANRQR
;
A
#
# COMPACT_ATOMS: atom_id res chain seq x y z
N MET A 1 -36.75 6.53 -7.42
CA MET A 1 -36.62 5.75 -6.17
C MET A 1 -35.16 5.30 -6.08
N ASP A 2 -34.27 6.19 -5.68
CA ASP A 2 -32.84 5.91 -5.55
C ASP A 2 -32.56 5.20 -4.22
N ARG A 3 -32.31 3.89 -4.31
CA ARG A 3 -31.83 3.11 -3.18
C ARG A 3 -30.84 2.05 -3.64
N TYR A 4 -29.69 2.50 -4.13
CA TYR A 4 -28.50 1.65 -4.19
C TYR A 4 -27.75 1.73 -2.86
N TYR A 5 -28.35 1.12 -1.84
CA TYR A 5 -27.62 0.66 -0.65
C TYR A 5 -27.17 -0.78 -0.91
N ARG A 6 -25.90 -0.95 -1.30
CA ARG A 6 -25.10 -2.13 -0.92
C ARG A 6 -23.65 -1.73 -0.73
N THR A 7 -23.34 -1.46 0.53
CA THR A 7 -22.03 -1.63 1.15
C THR A 7 -21.53 -3.06 0.92
N ALA A 8 -20.70 -3.25 -0.11
CA ALA A 8 -19.84 -4.42 -0.29
C ALA A 8 -18.39 -3.95 -0.52
N GLY A 9 -17.93 -3.09 0.39
CA GLY A 9 -16.53 -2.83 0.75
C GLY A 9 -15.62 -2.12 -0.25
N SER A 10 -15.36 -2.70 -1.41
CA SER A 10 -14.47 -2.10 -2.41
C SER A 10 -14.62 -2.82 -3.74
N THR A 11 -15.04 -2.08 -4.78
CA THR A 11 -14.96 -2.62 -6.14
C THR A 11 -13.48 -2.75 -6.52
N ARG A 12 -13.15 -3.64 -7.47
CA ARG A 12 -11.76 -3.77 -7.98
C ARG A 12 -11.16 -2.42 -8.40
N LEU A 13 -12.00 -1.55 -8.99
CA LEU A 13 -11.63 -0.18 -9.35
C LEU A 13 -11.31 0.68 -8.13
N SER A 14 -12.11 0.60 -7.07
CA SER A 14 -11.85 1.31 -5.80
C SER A 14 -10.55 0.82 -5.14
N GLN A 15 -10.29 -0.49 -5.16
CA GLN A 15 -9.04 -1.06 -4.63
C GLN A 15 -7.83 -0.59 -5.46
N GLN A 16 -7.98 -0.53 -6.78
CA GLN A 16 -6.92 -0.08 -7.68
C GLN A 16 -6.60 1.40 -7.46
N ALA A 17 -7.62 2.23 -7.27
CA ALA A 17 -7.46 3.65 -6.94
C ALA A 17 -6.71 3.82 -5.60
N ALA A 18 -7.14 3.09 -4.56
CA ALA A 18 -6.49 3.12 -3.26
C ALA A 18 -5.02 2.64 -3.32
N ALA A 19 -4.73 1.57 -4.07
CA ALA A 19 -3.36 1.11 -4.27
C ALA A 19 -2.51 2.15 -5.03
N THR A 20 -3.11 2.86 -5.99
CA THR A 20 -2.41 3.93 -6.73
C THR A 20 -2.08 5.12 -5.85
N GLU A 21 -3.05 5.57 -5.04
CA GLU A 21 -2.84 6.65 -4.08
C GLU A 21 -1.77 6.28 -3.04
N ALA A 22 -1.86 5.08 -2.47
CA ALA A 22 -0.88 4.59 -1.50
C ALA A 22 0.53 4.48 -2.12
N TYR A 23 0.65 4.01 -3.36
CA TYR A 23 1.92 4.01 -4.10
C TYR A 23 2.51 5.42 -4.21
N GLN A 24 1.71 6.40 -4.63
CA GLN A 24 2.15 7.79 -4.78
C GLN A 24 2.58 8.39 -3.43
N GLY A 25 1.81 8.14 -2.38
CA GLY A 25 2.12 8.57 -1.02
C GLY A 25 3.44 7.99 -0.50
N MET A 26 3.64 6.68 -0.66
CA MET A 26 4.88 6.02 -0.24
C MET A 26 6.09 6.48 -1.07
N MET A 27 5.94 6.64 -2.39
CA MET A 27 6.99 7.22 -3.23
C MET A 27 7.38 8.62 -2.75
N GLY A 28 6.41 9.50 -2.51
CA GLY A 28 6.67 10.84 -1.99
C GLY A 28 7.32 10.84 -0.59
N ALA A 29 6.85 9.97 0.31
CA ALA A 29 7.44 9.81 1.64
C ALA A 29 8.89 9.30 1.55
N SER A 30 9.19 8.40 0.61
CA SER A 30 10.53 7.84 0.45
C SER A 30 11.58 8.88 0.09
N LEU A 31 11.21 9.97 -0.59
CA LEU A 31 12.12 11.06 -0.98
C LEU A 31 12.69 11.83 0.23
N ASN A 32 11.94 11.88 1.33
CA ASN A 32 12.32 12.61 2.54
C ASN A 32 12.72 11.68 3.69
N ALA A 33 12.57 10.36 3.49
CA ALA A 33 12.93 9.36 4.47
C ALA A 33 14.40 8.98 4.30
N GLU A 34 15.06 8.70 5.42
CA GLU A 34 16.44 8.22 5.46
C GLU A 34 16.55 6.90 6.22
N GLY A 35 17.67 6.21 6.03
CA GLY A 35 18.02 4.97 6.74
C GLY A 35 16.94 3.89 6.63
N ALA A 36 16.61 3.27 7.77
CA ALA A 36 15.64 2.17 7.81
C ALA A 36 14.22 2.60 7.40
N VAL A 37 13.83 3.85 7.65
CA VAL A 37 12.50 4.36 7.25
C VAL A 37 12.41 4.43 5.73
N HIS A 38 13.48 4.89 5.06
CA HIS A 38 13.55 4.92 3.59
C HIS A 38 13.34 3.52 3.00
N THR A 39 14.11 2.53 3.48
CA THR A 39 14.06 1.16 2.96
C THR A 39 12.65 0.55 3.04
N VAL A 40 11.98 0.69 4.18
CA VAL A 40 10.64 0.13 4.36
C VAL A 40 9.59 0.89 3.53
N THR A 41 9.73 2.21 3.43
CA THR A 41 8.81 3.04 2.62
C THR A 41 8.91 2.71 1.13
N VAL A 42 10.12 2.47 0.61
CA VAL A 42 10.33 2.01 -0.77
C VAL A 42 9.72 0.62 -1.00
N ALA A 43 9.87 -0.31 -0.05
CA ALA A 43 9.25 -1.63 -0.15
C ALA A 43 7.72 -1.55 -0.19
N LEU A 44 7.12 -0.68 0.62
CA LEU A 44 5.68 -0.42 0.59
C LEU A 44 5.22 0.17 -0.74
N ALA A 45 5.96 1.14 -1.30
CA ALA A 45 5.67 1.66 -2.63
C ALA A 45 5.66 0.56 -3.69
N GLN A 46 6.66 -0.33 -3.70
CA GLN A 46 6.71 -1.45 -4.63
C GLN A 46 5.50 -2.39 -4.50
N ASN A 47 5.12 -2.74 -3.27
CA ASN A 47 3.94 -3.59 -3.03
C ASN A 47 2.65 -2.95 -3.55
N PHE A 48 2.44 -1.66 -3.30
CA PHE A 48 1.24 -0.96 -3.80
C PHE A 48 1.22 -0.83 -5.32
N SER A 49 2.39 -0.67 -5.95
CA SER A 49 2.51 -0.72 -7.40
C SER A 49 2.15 -2.10 -7.96
N GLU A 50 2.61 -3.18 -7.34
CA GLU A 50 2.25 -4.54 -7.72
C GLU A 50 0.75 -4.80 -7.59
N MET A 51 0.16 -4.42 -6.45
CA MET A 51 -1.30 -4.50 -6.25
C MET A 51 -2.08 -3.78 -7.34
N ARG A 52 -1.68 -2.56 -7.72
CA ARG A 52 -2.40 -1.80 -8.76
C ARG A 52 -2.32 -2.49 -10.12
N PHE A 53 -1.21 -3.16 -10.44
CA PHE A 53 -1.05 -3.91 -11.69
C PHE A 53 -1.84 -5.21 -11.72
N ILE A 54 -1.93 -5.89 -10.58
CA ILE A 54 -2.81 -7.07 -10.44
C ILE A 54 -4.27 -6.64 -10.59
N LEU A 55 -4.68 -5.58 -9.89
CA LEU A 55 -6.06 -5.09 -9.92
C LEU A 55 -6.47 -4.50 -11.28
N SER A 56 -5.53 -3.95 -12.04
CA SER A 56 -5.76 -3.50 -13.42
C SER A 56 -5.87 -4.65 -14.43
N GLY A 57 -5.41 -5.85 -14.06
CA GLY A 57 -5.28 -7.00 -14.97
C GLY A 57 -4.05 -6.93 -15.88
N MET A 58 -3.15 -5.97 -15.68
CA MET A 58 -1.90 -5.86 -16.44
C MET A 58 -0.91 -6.96 -16.09
N VAL A 59 -0.96 -7.46 -14.85
CA VAL A 59 -0.15 -8.57 -14.35
C VAL A 59 -1.05 -9.62 -13.71
N SER A 60 -0.76 -10.89 -13.96
CA SER A 60 -1.36 -11.99 -13.19
C SER A 60 -0.53 -12.22 -11.93
N GLY A 61 -1.17 -12.19 -10.77
CA GLY A 61 -0.49 -12.36 -9.48
C GLY A 61 -1.46 -12.60 -8.33
N ASP A 62 -0.94 -13.10 -7.21
CA ASP A 62 -1.73 -13.35 -6.01
C ASP A 62 -1.88 -12.07 -5.17
N TYR A 63 -3.00 -11.38 -5.38
CA TYR A 63 -3.33 -10.16 -4.64
C TYR A 63 -3.31 -10.36 -3.12
N ALA A 64 -3.78 -11.51 -2.63
CA ALA A 64 -3.85 -11.78 -1.19
C ALA A 64 -2.45 -11.94 -0.58
N ALA A 65 -1.53 -12.59 -1.32
CA ALA A 65 -0.13 -12.70 -0.89
C ALA A 65 0.55 -11.33 -0.81
N VAL A 66 0.36 -10.47 -1.82
CA VAL A 66 0.91 -9.11 -1.83
C VAL A 66 0.28 -8.27 -0.70
N GLN A 67 -1.02 -8.42 -0.45
CA GLN A 67 -1.71 -7.76 0.68
C GLN A 67 -1.16 -8.17 2.05
N ALA A 68 -0.91 -9.47 2.26
CA ALA A 68 -0.30 -9.94 3.49
C ALA A 68 1.13 -9.41 3.66
N ARG A 69 1.90 -9.31 2.57
CA ARG A 69 3.25 -8.71 2.58
C ARG A 69 3.19 -7.23 2.96
N THR A 70 2.33 -6.44 2.31
CA THR A 70 2.14 -5.02 2.63
C THR A 70 1.77 -4.80 4.09
N GLY A 71 0.89 -5.65 4.65
CA GLY A 71 0.53 -5.57 6.07
C GLY A 71 1.73 -5.76 7.01
N ARG A 72 2.63 -6.69 6.70
CA ARG A 72 3.88 -6.90 7.46
C ARG A 72 4.82 -5.70 7.33
N ASP A 73 5.04 -5.22 6.11
CA ASP A 73 5.94 -4.08 5.86
C ASP A 73 5.41 -2.79 6.53
N ALA A 74 4.09 -2.60 6.58
CA ALA A 74 3.46 -1.48 7.29
C ALA A 74 3.66 -1.57 8.81
N GLN A 75 3.62 -2.78 9.39
CA GLN A 75 3.96 -2.98 10.80
C GLN A 75 5.44 -2.69 11.05
N THR A 76 6.33 -3.14 10.16
CA THR A 76 7.77 -2.84 10.24
C THR A 76 8.02 -1.33 10.21
N LEU A 77 7.32 -0.60 9.33
CA LEU A 77 7.43 0.86 9.25
C LEU A 77 7.07 1.51 10.58
N ARG A 78 5.94 1.11 11.20
CA ARG A 78 5.53 1.60 12.52
C ARG A 78 6.62 1.38 13.57
N ASN A 79 7.14 0.16 13.65
CA ASN A 79 8.19 -0.19 14.61
C ASN A 79 9.46 0.66 14.41
N VAL A 80 9.88 0.87 13.16
CA VAL A 80 11.06 1.70 12.84
C VAL A 80 10.80 3.16 13.21
N CYS A 81 9.63 3.71 12.89
CA CYS A 81 9.27 5.08 13.26
C CYS A 81 9.22 5.27 14.78
N ASP A 82 8.65 4.33 15.51
CA ASP A 82 8.58 4.38 16.99
C ASP A 82 9.97 4.32 17.62
N ALA A 83 10.85 3.48 17.08
CA ALA A 83 12.24 3.39 17.54
C ALA A 83 13.04 4.68 17.27
N ASN A 84 12.78 5.36 16.15
CA ASN A 84 13.42 6.64 15.83
C ASN A 84 12.86 7.82 16.66
N ARG A 85 11.61 7.73 17.15
CA ARG A 85 10.99 8.78 17.96
C ARG A 85 11.50 8.82 19.41
N GLN A 86 12.12 7.74 19.88
CA GLN A 86 12.66 7.62 21.24
C GLN A 86 14.13 8.05 21.34
N ARG A 87 14.72 8.51 20.23
CA ARG A 87 16.07 9.07 20.15
C ARG A 87 16.00 10.59 20.07
#